data_AF-A0A511JDW1-F1
#
_entry.id   AF-A0A511JDW1-F1
#
_cell.length_a   1.000
_cell.length_b   1.000
_cell.length_c   1.000
_cell.angle_alpha   90.00
_cell.angle_beta   90.00
_cell.angle_gamma   90.00
#
_symmetry.space_group_name_H-M   'P 1'
#
loop_
_entity.id
_entity.type
_entity.pdbx_description
1 polymer ?
#
loop_
_entity_poly.entity_id
_entity_poly.type
_entity_poly.pdbx_seq_one_letter_code
_entity_poly.pdbx_strand_id
1 'polypeptide(L)'
;MSTLTAPAPHPTDLAAGPSSTPRPRLHLVPTDAAPATSATASHPLRWGLVDWRIDIENLCGTGDPGVGLVRAVWASLSPLIQTGDTVTIATGKLCAPVVRMALRHTGARFLVRGGRDGADLALLADADFEQIAARNHWVAIAGGDVAYLSLARKASVYGLRTWLVNGESRPARALVESVDIHSQLRVRRPGRYLAPAPARATA
;
A
#
# COMPACT_ATOMS: atom_id res chain seq x y z
N MET A 1 12.74 -57.73 46.43
CA MET A 1 12.41 -56.29 46.41
C MET A 1 13.31 -55.64 45.40
N SER A 2 12.71 -55.05 44.37
CA SER A 2 13.34 -54.65 43.12
C SER A 2 14.17 -53.37 43.26
N THR A 3 15.35 -53.40 42.63
CA THR A 3 16.19 -52.25 42.27
C THR A 3 15.56 -51.42 41.16
N LEU A 4 15.58 -50.09 41.26
CA LEU A 4 15.56 -49.19 40.12
C LEU A 4 16.16 -47.83 40.52
N THR A 5 17.43 -47.68 40.15
CA THR A 5 18.25 -46.48 40.22
C THR A 5 17.90 -45.58 39.03
N ALA A 6 17.61 -44.30 39.28
CA ALA A 6 17.36 -43.29 38.25
C ALA A 6 18.68 -42.83 37.58
N PRO A 7 18.71 -42.59 36.26
CA PRO A 7 19.91 -42.09 35.59
C PRO A 7 20.02 -40.55 35.68
N ALA A 8 21.25 -40.07 35.86
CA ALA A 8 21.64 -38.67 35.73
C ALA A 8 21.73 -38.24 34.25
N PRO A 9 21.41 -36.99 33.89
CA PRO A 9 21.65 -36.47 32.55
C PRO A 9 23.09 -35.94 32.38
N HIS A 10 23.71 -36.26 31.23
CA HIS A 10 24.97 -35.67 30.76
C HIS A 10 24.76 -34.70 29.58
N PRO A 11 25.73 -33.79 29.32
CA PRO A 11 25.54 -32.53 28.59
C PRO A 11 26.11 -32.53 27.16
N THR A 12 25.45 -31.83 26.23
CA THR A 12 25.93 -31.15 24.98
C THR A 12 24.68 -30.75 24.16
N ASP A 13 24.59 -29.69 23.35
CA ASP A 13 25.55 -28.70 22.88
C ASP A 13 24.80 -27.44 22.37
N LEU A 14 25.59 -26.38 22.22
CA LEU A 14 25.41 -25.07 21.58
C LEU A 14 24.38 -24.96 20.42
N ALA A 15 23.59 -23.86 20.42
CA ALA A 15 23.30 -23.08 19.21
C ALA A 15 22.70 -21.68 19.50
N ALA A 16 23.53 -20.67 19.23
CA ALA A 16 23.25 -19.33 18.69
C ALA A 16 21.94 -18.59 19.07
N GLY A 17 22.11 -17.47 19.77
CA GLY A 17 21.08 -16.43 19.93
C GLY A 17 20.70 -15.74 18.61
N PRO A 18 19.59 -14.96 18.61
CA PRO A 18 19.12 -14.29 17.41
C PRO A 18 20.12 -13.21 16.95
N SER A 19 20.71 -13.45 15.79
CA SER A 19 21.50 -12.47 15.05
C SER A 19 20.63 -11.27 14.68
N SER A 20 20.88 -10.14 15.36
CA SER A 20 20.31 -8.84 15.05
C SER A 20 21.05 -8.22 13.87
N THR A 21 20.58 -8.47 12.64
CA THR A 21 20.99 -7.65 11.50
C THR A 21 20.06 -6.43 11.38
N PRO A 22 20.59 -5.20 11.40
CA PRO A 22 19.78 -4.01 11.22
C PRO A 22 19.29 -3.93 9.77
N ARG A 23 17.97 -3.88 9.58
CA ARG A 23 17.35 -3.63 8.27
C ARG A 23 17.73 -2.22 7.77
N PRO A 24 18.13 -2.05 6.51
CA PRO A 24 18.54 -0.75 6.00
C PRO A 24 17.36 0.23 5.97
N ARG A 25 17.56 1.41 6.57
CA ARG A 25 16.70 2.59 6.37
C ARG A 25 17.15 3.28 5.08
N LEU A 26 16.33 3.20 4.04
CA LEU A 26 16.54 3.98 2.81
C LEU A 26 16.11 5.42 3.03
N HIS A 27 17.08 6.34 2.96
CA HIS A 27 16.87 7.77 2.76
C HIS A 27 17.08 8.09 1.26
N LEU A 28 16.12 8.80 0.64
CA LEU A 28 16.27 9.49 -0.65
C LEU A 28 15.93 10.96 -0.32
N VAL A 29 16.70 12.00 -0.65
CA VAL A 29 17.23 12.55 -1.95
C VAL A 29 18.38 13.57 -1.58
N PRO A 30 19.20 14.28 -2.44
CA PRO A 30 18.93 14.66 -3.85
C PRO A 30 20.10 14.96 -4.88
N THR A 31 19.67 15.05 -6.16
CA THR A 31 20.12 15.89 -7.32
C THR A 31 21.46 15.67 -8.07
N ASP A 32 21.29 15.51 -9.41
CA ASP A 32 22.14 15.70 -10.61
C ASP A 32 23.56 15.13 -10.82
N ALA A 33 23.76 14.78 -12.09
CA ALA A 33 24.97 14.46 -12.87
C ALA A 33 25.40 12.98 -12.98
N ALA A 34 25.49 12.53 -14.24
CA ALA A 34 25.73 11.18 -14.78
C ALA A 34 27.22 10.72 -14.70
N PRO A 35 27.61 9.55 -15.27
CA PRO A 35 27.02 8.20 -15.23
C PRO A 35 28.07 7.15 -14.81
N ALA A 36 27.73 6.17 -13.97
CA ALA A 36 28.38 4.85 -13.97
C ALA A 36 27.57 3.84 -13.14
N THR A 37 27.20 2.74 -13.80
CA THR A 37 27.00 1.39 -13.23
C THR A 37 26.54 1.32 -11.77
N SER A 38 25.24 1.19 -11.54
CA SER A 38 24.72 0.76 -10.25
C SER A 38 23.48 -0.10 -10.43
N ALA A 39 23.52 -1.25 -9.78
CA ALA A 39 22.57 -2.34 -9.85
C ALA A 39 21.12 -1.86 -9.69
N THR A 40 20.28 -2.34 -10.59
CA THR A 40 18.83 -2.15 -10.66
C THR A 40 18.20 -2.49 -9.31
N ALA A 41 17.77 -1.47 -8.56
CA ALA A 41 16.86 -1.66 -7.45
C ALA A 41 15.62 -2.38 -7.98
N SER A 42 15.45 -3.63 -7.56
CA SER A 42 14.44 -4.54 -8.07
C SER A 42 13.06 -4.07 -7.61
N HIS A 43 12.29 -3.51 -8.53
CA HIS A 43 10.90 -3.13 -8.31
C HIS A 43 10.08 -4.40 -7.98
N PRO A 44 9.08 -4.34 -7.07
CA PRO A 44 8.17 -5.47 -6.80
C PRO A 44 7.42 -6.02 -8.04
N LEU A 45 7.51 -5.34 -9.20
CA LEU A 45 6.90 -5.69 -10.49
C LEU A 45 7.33 -7.04 -11.09
N ARG A 46 8.18 -7.84 -10.43
CA ARG A 46 8.56 -9.19 -10.90
C ARG A 46 8.20 -10.31 -9.93
N TRP A 47 7.42 -10.03 -8.88
CA TRP A 47 7.21 -10.96 -7.75
C TRP A 47 5.81 -11.57 -7.64
N GLY A 48 5.03 -11.52 -8.72
CA GLY A 48 3.69 -12.13 -8.80
C GLY A 48 2.57 -11.10 -8.82
N LEU A 49 1.33 -11.60 -8.95
CA LEU A 49 0.12 -10.78 -9.02
C LEU A 49 -0.23 -10.15 -7.67
N VAL A 50 -0.78 -8.93 -7.72
CA VAL A 50 -1.12 -8.12 -6.55
C VAL A 50 -2.64 -7.91 -6.49
N ASP A 51 -3.22 -8.07 -5.30
CA ASP A 51 -4.57 -7.60 -5.00
C ASP A 51 -4.49 -6.21 -4.36
N TRP A 52 -4.88 -5.19 -5.11
CA TRP A 52 -4.88 -3.79 -4.69
C TRP A 52 -6.17 -3.43 -3.95
N ARG A 53 -6.01 -3.03 -2.69
CA ARG A 53 -7.05 -2.52 -1.80
C ARG A 53 -6.81 -1.05 -1.55
N ILE A 54 -7.54 -0.21 -2.29
CA ILE A 54 -7.27 1.22 -2.39
C ILE A 54 -8.34 2.01 -1.66
N ASP A 55 -7.92 2.77 -0.66
CA ASP A 55 -8.69 3.87 -0.09
C ASP A 55 -8.30 5.18 -0.75
N ILE A 56 -9.16 5.64 -1.66
CA ILE A 56 -8.83 6.80 -2.48
C ILE A 56 -8.81 8.11 -1.68
N GLU A 57 -9.62 8.23 -0.63
CA GLU A 57 -9.67 9.42 0.22
C GLU A 57 -8.40 9.52 1.06
N ASN A 58 -7.93 8.39 1.59
CA ASN A 58 -6.68 8.33 2.33
C ASN A 58 -5.48 8.71 1.46
N LEU A 59 -5.44 8.22 0.21
CA LEU A 59 -4.40 8.61 -0.74
C LEU A 59 -4.47 10.10 -1.13
N CYS A 60 -5.67 10.65 -1.25
CA CYS A 60 -5.89 12.08 -1.49
C CYS A 60 -5.53 12.94 -0.26
N GLY A 61 -5.52 12.36 0.94
CA GLY A 61 -5.32 13.08 2.21
C GLY A 61 -6.50 13.97 2.62
N THR A 62 -7.69 13.73 2.05
CA THR A 62 -8.90 14.51 2.33
C THR A 62 -10.15 13.67 2.08
N GLY A 63 -11.18 13.86 2.92
CA GLY A 63 -12.52 13.28 2.75
C GLY A 63 -13.43 14.07 1.81
N ASP A 64 -12.90 15.08 1.10
CA ASP A 64 -13.59 15.79 0.02
C ASP A 64 -12.64 16.06 -1.16
N PRO A 65 -12.16 15.00 -1.84
CA PRO A 65 -11.24 15.18 -2.95
C PRO A 65 -11.98 15.62 -4.21
N GLY A 66 -11.44 16.65 -4.88
CA GLY A 66 -11.90 17.02 -6.23
C GLY A 66 -11.42 16.04 -7.31
N VAL A 67 -12.10 16.04 -8.45
CA VAL A 67 -11.84 15.13 -9.61
C VAL A 67 -10.38 15.17 -10.07
N GLY A 68 -9.79 16.37 -10.13
CA GLY A 68 -8.40 16.55 -10.55
C GLY A 68 -7.40 15.90 -9.59
N LEU A 69 -7.66 15.94 -8.28
CA LEU A 69 -6.82 15.29 -7.29
C LEU A 69 -6.93 13.77 -7.39
N VAL A 70 -8.15 13.24 -7.50
CA VAL A 70 -8.37 11.79 -7.68
C VAL A 70 -7.65 11.28 -8.94
N ARG A 71 -7.73 12.03 -10.06
CA ARG A 71 -6.99 11.69 -11.30
C ARG A 71 -5.47 11.74 -11.10
N ALA A 72 -4.95 12.74 -10.41
CA ALA A 72 -3.52 12.86 -10.17
C ALA A 72 -2.98 11.73 -9.27
N VAL A 73 -3.73 11.37 -8.22
CA VAL A 73 -3.43 10.21 -7.37
C VAL A 73 -3.42 8.94 -8.21
N TRP A 74 -4.48 8.71 -9.00
CA TRP A 74 -4.56 7.53 -9.86
C TRP A 74 -3.42 7.48 -10.88
N ALA A 75 -3.12 8.58 -11.57
CA ALA A 75 -2.03 8.64 -12.54
C ALA A 75 -0.65 8.37 -11.91
N SER A 76 -0.50 8.62 -10.61
CA SER A 76 0.73 8.31 -9.86
C SER A 76 0.76 6.84 -9.41
N LEU A 77 -0.39 6.25 -9.12
CA LEU A 77 -0.53 4.88 -8.61
C LEU A 77 -0.58 3.83 -9.74
N SER A 78 -1.32 4.10 -10.81
CA SER A 78 -1.58 3.16 -11.90
C SER A 78 -0.34 2.59 -12.59
N PRO A 79 0.81 3.29 -12.68
CA PRO A 79 2.04 2.70 -13.21
C PRO A 79 2.58 1.53 -12.37
N LEU A 80 2.13 1.38 -11.12
CA LEU A 80 2.50 0.27 -10.25
C LEU A 80 1.60 -0.97 -10.44
N ILE A 81 0.46 -0.81 -11.11
CA ILE A 81 -0.54 -1.85 -11.32
C ILE A 81 -0.22 -2.55 -12.65
N GLN A 82 0.00 -3.87 -12.60
CA GLN A 82 0.30 -4.67 -13.79
C GLN A 82 -0.96 -5.33 -14.36
N THR A 83 -0.88 -5.78 -15.60
CA THR A 83 -1.90 -6.66 -16.19
C THR A 83 -2.03 -7.94 -15.36
N GLY A 84 -3.26 -8.27 -14.96
CA GLY A 84 -3.57 -9.45 -14.14
C GLY A 84 -3.72 -9.14 -12.65
N ASP A 85 -3.31 -7.96 -12.19
CA ASP A 85 -3.63 -7.50 -10.84
C ASP A 85 -5.13 -7.30 -10.68
N THR A 86 -5.63 -7.57 -9.48
CA THR A 86 -7.00 -7.26 -9.08
C THR A 86 -7.01 -5.91 -8.38
N VAL A 87 -7.95 -5.03 -8.75
CA VAL A 87 -8.01 -3.67 -8.21
C VAL A 87 -9.39 -3.38 -7.65
N THR A 88 -9.43 -3.13 -6.34
CA THR A 88 -10.63 -2.72 -5.62
C THR A 88 -10.40 -1.34 -5.00
N ILE A 89 -11.21 -0.37 -5.39
CA ILE A 89 -11.18 1.00 -4.88
C ILE A 89 -12.40 1.24 -4.00
N ALA A 90 -12.17 1.58 -2.74
CA ALA A 90 -13.22 1.99 -1.83
C ALA A 90 -13.24 3.51 -1.64
N THR A 91 -14.44 4.01 -1.40
CA THR A 91 -14.70 5.41 -1.04
C THR A 91 -15.99 5.54 -0.25
N GLY A 92 -16.07 6.57 0.57
CA GLY A 92 -17.27 7.06 1.22
C GLY A 92 -18.34 7.50 0.23
N LYS A 93 -19.60 7.41 0.67
CA LYS A 93 -20.78 7.75 -0.12
C LYS A 93 -20.75 9.17 -0.71
N LEU A 94 -20.18 10.15 0.01
CA LEU A 94 -20.14 11.55 -0.44
C LEU A 94 -19.14 11.75 -1.59
N CYS A 95 -18.00 11.07 -1.57
CA CYS A 95 -16.96 11.19 -2.59
C CYS A 95 -17.21 10.30 -3.82
N ALA A 96 -18.09 9.30 -3.69
CA ALA A 96 -18.36 8.32 -4.73
C ALA A 96 -18.67 8.91 -6.12
N PRO A 97 -19.47 9.99 -6.29
CA PRO A 97 -19.71 10.58 -7.61
C PRO A 97 -18.42 11.12 -8.25
N VAL A 98 -17.59 11.81 -7.47
CA VAL A 98 -16.31 12.38 -7.92
C VAL A 98 -15.34 11.28 -8.31
N VAL A 99 -15.20 10.26 -7.45
CA VAL A 99 -14.31 9.12 -7.66
C VAL A 99 -14.73 8.32 -8.90
N ARG A 100 -16.01 7.99 -9.04
CA ARG A 100 -16.53 7.30 -10.23
C ARG A 100 -16.30 8.12 -11.49
N MET A 101 -16.58 9.42 -11.47
CA MET A 101 -16.35 10.27 -12.63
C MET A 101 -14.87 10.34 -13.02
N ALA A 102 -13.97 10.42 -12.04
CA ALA A 102 -12.53 10.45 -12.26
C ALA A 102 -12.02 9.12 -12.84
N LEU A 103 -12.50 7.99 -12.33
CA LEU A 103 -11.87 6.67 -12.53
C LEU A 103 -12.72 5.66 -13.33
N ARG A 104 -13.81 6.08 -13.97
CA ARG A 104 -14.71 5.22 -14.76
C ARG A 104 -14.04 4.36 -15.84
N HIS A 105 -12.86 4.74 -16.30
CA HIS A 105 -12.13 4.09 -17.41
C HIS A 105 -11.08 3.07 -16.94
N THR A 106 -10.95 2.87 -15.63
CA THR A 106 -9.84 2.09 -15.04
C THR A 106 -10.08 0.60 -14.99
N GLY A 107 -11.33 0.14 -15.18
CA GLY A 107 -11.70 -1.26 -14.98
C GLY A 107 -11.67 -1.73 -13.53
N ALA A 108 -11.33 -0.85 -12.57
CA ALA A 108 -11.30 -1.18 -11.16
C ALA A 108 -12.72 -1.44 -10.62
N ARG A 109 -12.81 -2.32 -9.62
CA ARG A 109 -14.06 -2.54 -8.90
C ARG A 109 -14.24 -1.47 -7.82
N PHE A 110 -15.40 -0.83 -7.81
CA PHE A 110 -15.71 0.24 -6.85
C PHE A 110 -16.58 -0.27 -5.70
N LEU A 111 -16.11 -0.05 -4.49
CA LEU A 111 -16.88 -0.24 -3.26
C LEU A 111 -17.28 1.12 -2.71
N VAL A 112 -18.55 1.26 -2.33
CA VAL A 112 -19.07 2.49 -1.75
C VAL A 112 -19.88 2.12 -0.51
N ARG A 113 -19.55 2.75 0.62
CA ARG A 113 -20.30 2.58 1.86
C ARG A 113 -20.47 3.94 2.54
N GLY A 114 -21.65 4.13 3.12
CA GLY A 114 -21.95 5.32 3.92
C GLY A 114 -21.54 5.15 5.38
N GLY A 115 -21.52 6.26 6.12
CA GLY A 115 -21.11 6.30 7.52
C GLY A 115 -19.65 6.70 7.68
N ARG A 116 -19.27 6.93 8.95
CA ARG A 116 -17.88 7.15 9.33
C ARG A 116 -17.05 5.92 8.94
N ASP A 117 -15.86 6.15 8.39
CA ASP A 117 -14.92 5.10 7.99
C ASP A 117 -15.51 4.12 6.95
N GLY A 118 -16.41 4.64 6.10
CA GLY A 118 -17.14 3.83 5.11
C GLY A 118 -16.21 3.10 4.14
N ALA A 119 -15.15 3.76 3.67
CA ALA A 119 -14.17 3.16 2.77
C ALA A 119 -13.45 1.97 3.43
N ASP A 120 -12.93 2.16 4.65
CA ASP A 120 -12.22 1.12 5.41
C ASP A 120 -13.10 -0.10 5.62
N LEU A 121 -14.32 0.14 6.12
CA LEU A 121 -15.29 -0.92 6.40
C LEU A 121 -15.74 -1.65 5.12
N ALA A 122 -15.74 -0.99 3.97
CA ALA A 122 -16.05 -1.62 2.70
C ALA A 122 -14.92 -2.55 2.25
N LEU A 123 -13.66 -2.12 2.34
CA LEU A 123 -12.51 -2.95 1.97
C LEU A 123 -12.37 -4.17 2.88
N LEU A 124 -12.54 -3.98 4.19
CA LEU A 124 -12.41 -5.06 5.17
C LEU A 124 -13.51 -6.13 5.03
N ALA A 125 -14.75 -5.71 4.75
CA ALA A 125 -15.87 -6.63 4.61
C ALA A 125 -15.83 -7.46 3.31
N ASP A 126 -15.17 -6.93 2.29
CA ASP A 126 -15.12 -7.52 0.96
C ASP A 126 -13.91 -8.45 0.74
N ALA A 127 -12.89 -8.37 1.59
CA ALA A 127 -11.67 -9.16 1.46
C ALA A 127 -11.90 -10.66 1.79
N ASP A 128 -12.13 -11.46 0.75
CA ASP A 128 -12.07 -12.93 0.81
C ASP A 128 -10.63 -13.41 0.59
N PHE A 129 -9.94 -13.71 1.68
CA PHE A 129 -8.52 -14.09 1.64
C PHE A 129 -8.26 -15.46 1.03
N GLU A 130 -9.24 -16.36 1.00
CA GLU A 130 -9.10 -17.64 0.32
C GLU A 130 -9.03 -17.42 -1.19
N GLN A 131 -9.93 -16.58 -1.72
CA GLN A 131 -9.93 -16.22 -3.13
C GLN A 131 -8.73 -15.37 -3.53
N ILE A 132 -8.33 -14.41 -2.68
CA ILE A 132 -7.16 -13.56 -2.93
C ILE A 132 -5.89 -14.43 -2.96
N ALA A 133 -5.69 -15.29 -1.96
CA ALA A 133 -4.51 -16.15 -1.88
C ALA A 133 -4.43 -17.18 -3.02
N ALA A 134 -5.57 -17.60 -3.56
CA ALA A 134 -5.61 -18.52 -4.69
C ALA A 134 -5.09 -17.91 -6.01
N ARG A 135 -5.05 -16.57 -6.13
CA ARG A 135 -4.74 -15.88 -7.41
C ARG A 135 -3.58 -14.91 -7.30
N ASN A 136 -3.36 -14.34 -6.12
CA ASN A 136 -2.41 -13.28 -5.88
C ASN A 136 -1.31 -13.76 -4.94
N HIS A 137 -0.16 -13.10 -5.03
CA HIS A 137 1.01 -13.36 -4.18
C HIS A 137 1.20 -12.23 -3.16
N TRP A 138 0.60 -11.07 -3.46
CA TRP A 138 0.69 -9.85 -2.67
C TRP A 138 -0.70 -9.27 -2.43
N VAL A 139 -0.82 -8.60 -1.29
CA VAL A 139 -1.89 -7.64 -1.03
C VAL A 139 -1.26 -6.26 -0.87
N ALA A 140 -1.65 -5.34 -1.75
CA ALA A 140 -1.27 -3.94 -1.64
C ALA A 140 -2.39 -3.15 -0.96
N ILE A 141 -2.08 -2.55 0.18
CA ILE A 141 -2.98 -1.66 0.93
C ILE A 141 -2.59 -0.25 0.58
N ALA A 142 -3.37 0.41 -0.26
CA ALA A 142 -3.14 1.80 -0.62
C ALA A 142 -3.97 2.71 0.27
N GLY A 143 -3.36 3.17 1.37
CA GLY A 143 -4.00 3.92 2.45
C GLY A 143 -3.04 4.09 3.62
N GLY A 144 -3.56 4.27 4.84
CA GLY A 144 -2.72 4.50 6.01
C GLY A 144 -3.40 4.39 7.36
N ASP A 145 -4.69 4.07 7.42
CA ASP A 145 -5.42 3.95 8.69
C ASP A 145 -5.05 2.68 9.46
N VAL A 146 -5.10 2.74 10.79
CA VAL A 146 -4.90 1.59 11.67
C VAL A 146 -5.95 0.49 11.46
N ALA A 147 -7.12 0.83 10.92
CA ALA A 147 -8.17 -0.13 10.53
C ALA A 147 -7.65 -1.23 9.58
N TYR A 148 -6.63 -0.92 8.76
CA TYR A 148 -6.05 -1.89 7.82
C TYR A 148 -5.10 -2.90 8.46
N LEU A 149 -4.78 -2.77 9.75
CA LEU A 149 -3.89 -3.71 10.45
C LEU A 149 -4.43 -5.15 10.41
N SER A 150 -5.75 -5.32 10.54
CA SER A 150 -6.36 -6.66 10.42
C SER A 150 -6.24 -7.22 9.01
N LEU A 151 -6.27 -6.37 7.99
CA LEU A 151 -6.12 -6.77 6.59
C LEU A 151 -4.69 -7.27 6.35
N ALA A 152 -3.68 -6.51 6.78
CA ALA A 152 -2.27 -6.90 6.69
C ALA A 152 -2.00 -8.24 7.41
N ARG A 153 -2.48 -8.37 8.65
CA ARG A 153 -2.28 -9.61 9.44
C ARG A 153 -2.95 -10.83 8.79
N LYS A 154 -4.18 -10.68 8.30
CA LYS A 154 -4.87 -11.77 7.60
C LYS A 154 -4.12 -12.16 6.33
N ALA A 155 -3.66 -11.20 5.53
CA ALA A 155 -2.85 -11.50 4.34
C ALA A 155 -1.66 -12.40 4.69
N SER A 156 -0.89 -12.04 5.73
CA SER A 156 0.26 -12.84 6.19
C SER A 156 -0.12 -14.26 6.64
N VAL A 157 -1.26 -14.43 7.31
CA VAL A 157 -1.77 -15.77 7.72
C VAL A 157 -2.04 -16.66 6.50
N TYR A 158 -2.51 -16.07 5.40
CA TYR A 158 -2.76 -16.78 4.13
C TYR A 158 -1.50 -16.88 3.25
N GLY A 159 -0.32 -16.55 3.78
CA GLY A 159 0.95 -16.65 3.04
C GLY A 159 1.16 -15.55 1.99
N LEU A 160 0.31 -14.53 1.98
CA LEU A 160 0.46 -13.38 1.09
C LEU A 160 1.48 -12.41 1.66
N ARG A 161 2.29 -11.84 0.78
CA ARG A 161 3.14 -10.70 1.13
C ARG A 161 2.33 -9.41 1.14
N THR A 162 2.78 -8.43 1.91
CA THR A 162 2.04 -7.21 2.19
C THR A 162 2.81 -5.96 1.77
N TRP A 163 2.11 -5.06 1.08
CA TRP A 163 2.68 -3.79 0.63
C TRP A 163 1.78 -2.64 1.05
N LEU A 164 2.27 -1.76 1.92
CA LEU A 164 1.61 -0.50 2.25
C LEU A 164 2.04 0.60 1.29
N VAL A 165 1.07 1.27 0.69
CA VAL A 165 1.26 2.48 -0.12
C VAL A 165 0.46 3.61 0.52
N ASN A 166 1.11 4.55 1.20
CA ASN A 166 0.41 5.72 1.75
C ASN A 166 0.51 6.93 0.80
N GLY A 167 -0.50 7.79 0.80
CA GLY A 167 -0.48 9.05 0.05
C GLY A 167 0.16 10.20 0.84
N GLU A 168 -0.52 11.34 0.85
CA GLU A 168 -0.10 12.53 1.61
C GLU A 168 -0.22 12.32 3.13
N SER A 169 -1.18 11.48 3.56
CA SER A 169 -1.38 11.15 4.96
C SER A 169 -0.25 10.30 5.54
N ARG A 170 0.09 10.55 6.81
CA ARG A 170 1.03 9.70 7.56
C ARG A 170 0.32 8.38 7.92
N PRO A 171 0.91 7.22 7.61
CA PRO A 171 0.31 5.95 7.98
C PRO A 171 0.48 5.67 9.49
N ALA A 172 -0.43 4.89 10.04
CA ALA A 172 -0.32 4.38 11.40
C ALA A 172 0.97 3.57 11.57
N ARG A 173 1.75 3.88 12.61
CA ARG A 173 3.04 3.22 12.88
C ARG A 173 2.92 1.70 12.98
N ALA A 174 1.91 1.21 13.69
CA ALA A 174 1.65 -0.22 13.84
C ALA A 174 1.37 -0.91 12.49
N LEU A 175 0.77 -0.21 11.53
CA LEU A 175 0.54 -0.74 10.18
C LEU A 175 1.86 -0.85 9.41
N VAL A 176 2.70 0.20 9.45
CA VAL A 176 4.04 0.19 8.83
C VAL A 176 4.89 -0.95 9.36
N GLU A 177 4.85 -1.20 10.67
CA GLU A 177 5.61 -2.28 11.31
C GLU A 177 5.06 -3.68 10.99
N SER A 178 3.81 -3.78 10.51
CA SER A 178 3.14 -5.05 10.21
C SER A 178 3.27 -5.52 8.76
N VAL A 179 3.79 -4.67 7.87
CA VAL A 179 3.88 -4.97 6.43
C VAL A 179 5.31 -5.31 5.99
N ASP A 180 5.44 -6.05 4.89
CA ASP A 180 6.74 -6.41 4.32
C ASP A 180 7.40 -5.22 3.63
N ILE A 181 6.62 -4.41 2.91
CA ILE A 181 7.09 -3.24 2.17
C ILE A 181 6.21 -2.04 2.49
N HIS A 182 6.85 -0.88 2.68
CA HIS A 182 6.17 0.41 2.81
C HIS A 182 6.70 1.38 1.75
N SER A 183 5.79 2.07 1.06
CA SER A 183 6.10 3.10 0.08
C SER A 183 5.19 4.32 0.28
N GLN A 184 5.73 5.50 -0.03
CA GLN A 184 4.96 6.74 -0.07
C GLN A 184 4.70 7.13 -1.52
N LEU A 185 3.43 7.24 -1.88
CA LEU A 185 2.99 7.74 -3.17
C LEU A 185 3.21 9.26 -3.24
N ARG A 186 4.05 9.69 -4.19
CA ARG A 186 4.26 11.11 -4.48
C ARG A 186 3.31 11.54 -5.60
N VAL A 187 2.27 12.27 -5.23
CA VAL A 187 1.28 12.76 -6.19
C VAL A 187 1.89 13.91 -6.99
N ARG A 188 2.16 13.67 -8.28
CA ARG A 188 2.51 14.74 -9.20
C ARG A 188 1.24 15.53 -9.52
N ARG A 189 0.98 16.59 -8.76
CA ARG A 189 -0.08 17.53 -9.12
C ARG A 189 0.31 18.14 -10.47
N PRO A 190 -0.56 18.09 -11.50
CA PRO A 190 -0.33 18.92 -12.67
C PRO A 190 -0.16 20.35 -12.15
N GLY A 191 0.95 21.00 -12.50
CA GLY A 191 1.20 22.37 -12.09
C GLY A 191 -0.07 23.17 -12.33
N ARG A 192 -0.47 24.00 -11.36
CA ARG A 192 -1.57 24.95 -11.54
C ARG A 192 -1.41 25.49 -12.96
N TYR A 193 -2.42 25.28 -13.81
CA TYR A 193 -2.53 26.05 -15.04
C TYR A 193 -2.62 27.50 -14.55
N LEU A 194 -1.47 28.17 -14.43
CA LEU A 194 -1.43 29.62 -14.33
C LEU A 194 -2.05 30.04 -15.65
N ALA A 195 -3.28 30.53 -15.60
CA ALA A 195 -3.86 31.20 -16.75
C ALA A 195 -2.80 32.18 -17.27
N PRO A 196 -2.53 32.22 -18.58
CA PRO A 196 -1.61 33.22 -19.12
C PRO A 196 -2.06 34.58 -18.60
N ALA A 197 -1.12 35.34 -18.03
CA ALA A 197 -1.40 36.68 -17.53
C ALA A 197 -2.14 37.46 -18.62
N PRO A 198 -3.21 38.21 -18.29
CA PRO A 198 -3.91 39.00 -19.29
C PRO A 198 -2.88 39.88 -19.98
N ALA A 199 -2.86 39.83 -21.31
CA ALA A 199 -2.00 40.68 -22.11
C ALA A 199 -2.20 42.12 -21.63
N ARG A 200 -1.10 42.77 -21.19
CA ARG A 200 -1.14 44.19 -20.87
C ARG A 200 -1.67 44.90 -22.11
N ALA A 201 -2.84 45.52 -21.98
CA ALA A 201 -3.31 46.48 -22.96
C ALA A 201 -2.26 47.59 -23.02
N THR A 202 -1.51 47.65 -24.11
CA THR A 202 -0.73 48.82 -24.48
C THR A 202 -1.74 49.91 -24.84
N ALA A 203 -1.80 50.96 -24.01
CA ALA A 203 -2.42 52.23 -24.34
C ALA A 203 -1.59 52.99 -25.37
#